data_AF-A0A661S4T3-F1
#
_entry.id   AF-A0A661S4T3-F1
#
_cell.length_a   1.000
_cell.length_b   1.000
_cell.length_c   1.000
_cell.angle_alpha   90.00
_cell.angle_beta   90.00
_cell.angle_gamma   90.00
#
_symmetry.space_group_name_H-M   'P 1'
#
loop_
_entity.id
_entity.type
_entity.pdbx_description
1 polymer ?
#
loop_
_entity_poly.entity_id
_entity_poly.type
_entity_poly.pdbx_seq_one_letter_code
_entity_poly.pdbx_strand_id
1 'polypeptide(L)'
;ACGTYGSMLAMSFEKFIADEDLCCAIKKLMKPIEFNEDAFAMELIKKLGTSGNYLIEPHTAMRCRSEFYIPDLNIRTLHSKWLEMDPRQIDQRASQLLEKRLLAYEKPDIDPLIEKDLIKYVENKKDFLSRHVVPDYFQK
;
A
#
# COMPACT_ATOMS: atom_id res chain seq x y z
N ALA A 1 0.23 -10.76 -5.39
CA ALA A 1 0.87 -10.23 -4.17
C ALA A 1 -0.18 -9.81 -3.15
N CYS A 2 -1.19 -9.04 -3.55
CA CYS A 2 -2.21 -8.51 -2.64
C CYS A 2 -3.61 -9.08 -2.91
N GLY A 3 -4.42 -9.22 -1.87
CA GLY A 3 -5.87 -9.42 -1.96
C GLY A 3 -6.33 -10.87 -2.13
N THR A 4 -5.42 -11.79 -2.44
CA THR A 4 -5.76 -13.22 -2.58
C THR A 4 -6.21 -13.81 -1.24
N TYR A 5 -7.26 -14.61 -1.30
CA TYR A 5 -7.84 -15.31 -0.17
C TYR A 5 -8.19 -16.76 -0.57
N GLY A 6 -8.16 -17.68 0.40
CA GLY A 6 -8.49 -19.09 0.17
C GLY A 6 -7.66 -19.76 -0.94
N SER A 7 -6.33 -19.62 -0.93
CA SER A 7 -5.45 -20.22 -1.95
C SER A 7 -5.82 -19.84 -3.39
N MET A 8 -6.02 -18.54 -3.64
CA MET A 8 -6.40 -17.96 -4.95
C MET A 8 -7.83 -18.25 -5.42
N LEU A 9 -8.70 -18.78 -4.55
CA LEU A 9 -10.12 -18.99 -4.88
C LEU A 9 -10.95 -17.70 -4.79
N ALA A 10 -10.50 -16.71 -4.02
CA ALA A 10 -11.23 -15.46 -3.82
C ALA A 10 -10.29 -14.26 -3.72
N MET A 11 -10.86 -13.07 -3.93
CA MET A 11 -10.21 -11.78 -3.70
C MET A 11 -10.99 -10.99 -2.65
N SER A 12 -10.29 -10.36 -1.71
CA SER A 12 -10.87 -9.40 -0.76
C SER A 12 -10.15 -8.06 -0.92
N PHE A 13 -10.93 -6.98 -0.92
CA PHE A 13 -10.38 -5.63 -1.01
C PHE A 13 -9.72 -5.19 0.30
N GLU A 14 -10.29 -5.55 1.45
CA GLU A 14 -9.70 -5.29 2.77
C GLU A 14 -8.34 -5.99 2.88
N LYS A 15 -8.29 -7.26 2.45
CA LYS A 15 -7.04 -8.02 2.37
C LYS A 15 -6.06 -7.42 1.39
N PHE A 16 -6.54 -6.82 0.29
CA PHE A 16 -5.67 -6.12 -0.66
C PHE A 16 -4.97 -4.94 0.01
N ILE A 17 -5.71 -4.09 0.74
CA ILE A 17 -5.15 -2.95 1.47
C ILE A 17 -4.16 -3.42 2.54
N ALA A 18 -4.48 -4.50 3.27
CA ALA A 18 -3.58 -5.06 4.28
C ALA A 18 -2.28 -5.62 3.68
N ASP A 19 -2.37 -6.35 2.56
CA ASP A 19 -1.21 -6.90 1.87
C ASP A 19 -0.33 -5.81 1.26
N GLU A 20 -0.94 -4.73 0.76
CA GLU A 20 -0.21 -3.56 0.26
C GLU A 20 0.59 -2.87 1.38
N ASP A 21 -0.01 -2.64 2.55
CA ASP A 21 0.67 -2.04 3.70
C ASP A 21 1.88 -2.87 4.13
N LEU A 22 1.75 -4.20 4.13
CA LEU A 22 2.87 -5.11 4.36
C LEU A 22 3.94 -5.02 3.26
N CYS A 23 3.53 -4.97 2.00
CA CYS A 23 4.45 -4.80 0.87
C CYS A 23 5.26 -3.50 0.99
N CYS A 24 4.65 -2.41 1.44
CA CYS A 24 5.33 -1.13 1.70
C CYS A 24 6.34 -1.23 2.86
N ALA A 25 5.99 -1.94 3.93
CA ALA A 25 6.93 -2.24 5.02
C ALA A 25 8.14 -3.05 4.52
N ILE A 26 7.91 -4.08 3.69
CA ILE A 26 8.97 -4.89 3.07
C ILE A 26 9.85 -4.04 2.16
N LYS A 27 9.26 -3.14 1.34
CA LYS A 27 10.03 -2.19 0.52
C LYS A 27 10.94 -1.31 1.36
N LYS A 28 10.49 -0.84 2.53
CA LYS A 28 11.34 -0.08 3.46
C LYS A 28 12.44 -0.96 4.06
N LEU A 29 12.12 -2.19 4.45
CA LEU A 29 13.10 -3.16 4.98
C LEU A 29 14.20 -3.48 3.96
N MET A 30 13.87 -3.56 2.67
CA MET A 30 14.81 -3.83 1.60
C MET A 30 15.67 -2.62 1.21
N LYS A 31 15.43 -1.42 1.77
CA LYS A 31 16.28 -0.27 1.47
C LYS A 31 17.69 -0.52 2.01
N PRO A 32 18.75 -0.19 1.23
CA PRO A 32 20.12 -0.28 1.71
C PRO A 32 20.32 0.55 2.98
N ILE A 33 21.17 0.05 3.88
CA ILE A 33 21.59 0.78 5.07
C ILE A 33 22.68 1.78 4.66
N GLU A 34 22.58 3.01 5.16
CA GLU A 34 23.59 4.04 4.97
C GLU A 34 24.80 3.77 5.87
N PHE A 35 26.00 3.73 5.29
CA PHE A 35 27.26 3.58 6.03
C PHE A 35 28.08 4.86 5.92
N ASN A 36 27.75 5.85 6.74
CA ASN A 36 28.46 7.13 6.82
C ASN A 36 28.46 7.67 8.27
N GLU A 37 29.28 8.68 8.54
CA GLU A 37 29.46 9.25 9.88
C GLU A 37 28.16 9.76 10.51
N ASP A 38 27.29 10.39 9.70
CA ASP A 38 26.00 10.91 10.17
C ASP A 38 25.05 9.76 10.56
N ALA A 39 24.98 8.70 9.76
CA ALA A 39 24.16 7.52 10.05
C ALA A 39 24.63 6.77 11.31
N PHE A 40 25.93 6.76 11.59
CA PHE A 40 26.48 6.13 12.79
C PHE A 40 26.20 6.93 14.07
N ALA A 41 26.05 8.26 13.96
CA ALA A 41 25.76 9.16 15.08
C ALA A 41 26.75 9.04 16.27
N MET A 42 28.00 8.68 16.00
CA MET A 42 28.99 8.33 17.04
C MET A 42 29.26 9.49 18.02
N GLU A 43 29.34 10.72 17.52
CA GLU A 43 29.56 11.90 18.36
C GLU A 43 28.35 12.18 19.26
N LEU A 44 27.13 11.93 18.77
CA LEU A 44 25.91 12.05 19.58
C LEU A 44 25.88 11.00 20.69
N ILE A 45 26.26 9.76 20.37
CA ILE A 45 26.35 8.66 21.33
C ILE A 45 27.36 8.98 22.44
N LYS A 46 28.55 9.49 22.08
CA LYS A 46 29.56 9.92 23.05
C LYS A 46 29.07 11.08 23.93
N LYS A 47 28.40 12.07 23.33
CA LYS A 47 27.84 13.24 24.02
C LYS A 47 26.79 12.85 25.06
N LEU A 48 25.87 11.96 24.70
CA LEU A 48 24.74 11.57 25.54
C LEU A 48 25.08 10.51 26.59
N GLY A 49 26.09 9.66 26.32
CA GLY A 49 26.50 8.60 27.23
C GLY A 49 25.36 7.61 27.53
N THR A 50 25.45 6.94 28.68
CA THR A 50 24.56 5.83 29.06
C THR A 50 23.17 6.24 29.53
N SER A 51 22.99 7.50 29.94
CA SER A 51 21.73 8.00 30.51
C SER A 51 21.07 9.10 29.67
N GLY A 52 21.59 9.36 28.46
CA GLY A 52 21.04 10.40 27.59
C GLY A 52 19.74 9.99 26.90
N ASN A 53 18.94 10.99 26.55
CA ASN A 53 17.67 10.82 25.85
C ASN A 53 17.80 11.33 24.40
N TYR A 54 17.66 10.41 23.45
CA TYR A 54 17.81 10.72 22.03
C TYR A 54 16.56 11.35 21.40
N LEU A 55 15.39 11.25 22.04
CA LEU A 55 14.11 11.69 21.43
C LEU A 55 14.06 13.20 21.16
N ILE A 56 14.77 14.00 21.95
CA ILE A 56 14.80 15.46 21.83
C ILE A 56 15.98 15.98 21.01
N GLU A 57 16.88 15.10 20.58
CA GLU A 57 18.07 15.53 19.85
C GLU A 57 17.74 15.91 18.40
N PRO A 58 18.34 16.99 17.86
CA PRO A 58 18.10 17.42 16.48
C PRO A 58 18.33 16.33 15.44
N HIS A 59 19.37 15.51 15.63
CA HIS A 59 19.69 14.39 14.74
C HIS A 59 18.52 13.41 14.61
N THR A 60 17.94 13.00 15.74
CA THR A 60 16.76 12.14 15.77
C THR A 60 15.57 12.80 15.09
N ALA A 61 15.30 14.08 15.38
CA ALA A 61 14.16 14.81 14.81
C ALA A 61 14.25 14.95 13.27
N MET A 62 15.46 15.10 12.73
CA MET A 62 15.70 15.17 11.28
C MET A 62 15.53 13.80 10.61
N ARG A 63 16.03 12.72 11.24
CA ARG A 63 16.04 11.38 10.63
C ARG A 63 14.76 10.58 10.86
N CYS A 64 14.07 10.74 11.98
CA CYS A 64 12.92 9.88 12.32
C CYS A 64 11.77 9.96 11.29
N ARG A 65 11.66 11.05 10.53
CA ARG A 65 10.62 11.23 9.50
C ARG A 65 10.87 10.41 8.23
N SER A 66 12.13 10.09 7.92
CA SER A 66 12.52 9.32 6.73
C SER A 66 12.92 7.88 7.07
N GLU A 67 13.37 7.64 8.30
CA GLU A 67 13.91 6.34 8.73
C GLU A 67 12.87 5.27 9.01
N PHE A 68 11.65 5.65 9.39
CA PHE A 68 10.61 4.68 9.69
C PHE A 68 9.59 4.58 8.55
N TYR A 69 9.09 3.35 8.32
CA TYR A 69 7.84 3.17 7.60
C TYR A 69 6.67 3.51 8.53
N ILE A 70 5.85 4.46 8.12
CA ILE A 70 4.60 4.82 8.81
C ILE A 70 3.47 4.18 8.01
N PRO A 71 2.83 3.12 8.54
CA PRO A 71 1.73 2.46 7.85
C PRO A 71 0.45 3.31 7.85
N ASP A 72 -0.35 3.17 6.80
CA ASP A 72 -1.69 3.78 6.73
C ASP A 72 -2.72 2.94 7.52
N LEU A 73 -2.55 1.62 7.50
CA LEU A 73 -3.51 0.67 8.10
C LEU A 73 -3.06 0.15 9.46
N ASN A 74 -1.80 -0.24 9.62
CA ASN A 74 -1.32 -0.75 10.91
C ASN A 74 -1.27 0.36 11.98
N ILE A 75 -1.66 0.04 13.21
CA ILE A 75 -1.70 1.00 14.33
C ILE A 75 -0.76 0.56 15.45
N ARG A 76 -0.08 1.54 16.05
CA ARG A 76 0.84 1.34 17.17
C ARG A 76 0.44 2.24 18.34
N THR A 77 -0.83 2.15 18.71
CA THR A 77 -1.40 2.93 19.81
C THR A 77 -1.33 2.13 21.11
N LEU A 78 -1.55 2.81 22.25
CA LEU A 78 -1.66 2.14 23.54
C LEU A 78 -2.90 1.24 23.57
N HIS A 79 -2.85 0.17 24.36
CA HIS A 79 -3.97 -0.78 24.46
C HIS A 79 -5.29 -0.10 24.89
N SER A 80 -5.25 0.82 25.86
CA SER A 80 -6.44 1.58 26.28
C SER A 80 -7.04 2.38 25.12
N LYS A 81 -6.20 3.10 24.36
CA LYS A 81 -6.64 3.83 23.17
C LYS A 81 -7.19 2.89 22.10
N TRP A 82 -6.57 1.73 21.89
CA TRP A 82 -7.05 0.72 20.94
C TRP A 82 -8.46 0.21 21.33
N LEU A 83 -8.74 0.02 22.62
CA LEU A 83 -10.07 -0.34 23.08
C LEU A 83 -11.13 0.74 22.79
N GLU A 84 -10.73 2.00 22.75
CA GLU A 84 -11.65 3.12 22.49
C GLU A 84 -11.84 3.41 20.98
N MET A 85 -11.06 2.78 20.10
CA MET A 85 -11.15 3.02 18.66
C MET A 85 -12.45 2.52 18.06
N ASP A 86 -12.99 3.31 17.12
CA ASP A 86 -14.10 2.94 16.25
C ASP A 86 -13.84 3.43 14.81
N PRO A 87 -13.73 2.53 13.80
CA PRO A 87 -13.74 1.08 13.95
C PRO A 87 -12.44 0.56 14.56
N ARG A 88 -12.55 -0.45 15.42
CA ARG A 88 -11.39 -1.11 16.03
C ARG A 88 -10.75 -2.12 15.09
N GLN A 89 -11.58 -2.88 14.39
CA GLN A 89 -11.15 -4.02 13.61
C GLN A 89 -10.41 -3.58 12.35
N ILE A 90 -9.39 -4.34 11.96
CA ILE A 90 -8.48 -3.96 10.87
C ILE A 90 -9.17 -4.03 9.50
N ASP A 91 -10.08 -4.99 9.31
CA ASP A 91 -10.89 -5.14 8.10
C ASP A 91 -11.80 -3.92 7.89
N GLN A 92 -12.51 -3.48 8.94
CA GLN A 92 -13.36 -2.29 8.87
C GLN A 92 -12.56 -1.01 8.57
N ARG A 93 -11.40 -0.84 9.19
CA ARG A 93 -10.49 0.29 8.87
C ARG A 93 -9.94 0.19 7.45
N ALA A 94 -9.68 -1.01 6.95
CA ALA A 94 -9.27 -1.24 5.57
C ALA A 94 -10.39 -0.89 4.59
N SER A 95 -11.66 -1.22 4.88
CA SER A 95 -12.81 -0.81 4.07
C SER A 95 -12.96 0.72 4.00
N GLN A 96 -12.75 1.44 5.11
CA GLN A 96 -12.76 2.91 5.11
C GLN A 96 -11.63 3.50 4.24
N LEU A 97 -10.42 2.91 4.32
CA LEU A 97 -9.29 3.34 3.49
C LEU A 97 -9.53 3.04 2.01
N LEU A 98 -10.15 1.90 1.70
CA LEU A 98 -10.57 1.55 0.34
C LEU A 98 -11.54 2.59 -0.22
N GLU A 99 -12.62 2.90 0.51
CA GLU A 99 -13.61 3.88 0.08
C GLU A 99 -12.95 5.24 -0.19
N LYS A 100 -12.11 5.71 0.73
CA LYS A 100 -11.35 6.95 0.56
C LYS A 100 -10.51 6.94 -0.73
N ARG A 101 -9.81 5.83 -1.02
CA ARG A 101 -8.95 5.71 -2.21
C ARG A 101 -9.76 5.63 -3.50
N LEU A 102 -10.92 4.97 -3.50
CA LEU A 102 -11.80 4.91 -4.66
C LEU A 102 -12.41 6.28 -4.97
N LEU A 103 -12.81 7.04 -3.94
CA LEU A 103 -13.33 8.40 -4.11
C LEU A 103 -12.27 9.38 -4.59
N ALA A 104 -11.01 9.19 -4.20
CA ALA A 104 -9.89 10.02 -4.60
C ALA A 104 -9.22 9.56 -5.93
N TYR A 105 -9.72 8.49 -6.55
CA TYR A 105 -9.11 7.96 -7.76
C TYR A 105 -9.37 8.88 -8.96
N GLU A 106 -8.29 9.33 -9.58
CA GLU A 106 -8.30 10.00 -10.88
C GLU A 106 -7.65 9.07 -11.91
N LYS A 107 -8.35 8.84 -13.02
CA LYS A 107 -7.81 8.01 -14.11
C LYS A 107 -6.53 8.68 -14.65
N PRO A 108 -5.39 7.96 -14.72
CA PRO A 108 -4.18 8.49 -15.34
C PRO A 108 -4.42 8.89 -16.80
N ASP A 109 -3.74 9.95 -17.24
CA ASP A 109 -3.85 10.42 -18.62
C ASP A 109 -3.39 9.35 -19.61
N ILE A 110 -4.12 9.24 -20.72
CA ILE A 110 -3.85 8.30 -21.81
C ILE A 110 -4.13 9.00 -23.14
N ASP A 111 -3.25 8.82 -24.11
CA ASP A 111 -3.43 9.36 -25.46
C ASP A 111 -4.81 8.92 -26.01
N PRO A 112 -5.70 9.86 -26.36
CA PRO A 112 -7.03 9.55 -26.86
C PRO A 112 -7.04 8.67 -28.11
N LEU A 113 -6.02 8.76 -28.97
CA LEU A 113 -5.88 7.91 -30.16
C LEU A 113 -5.56 6.47 -29.75
N ILE A 114 -4.66 6.28 -28.78
CA ILE A 114 -4.32 4.95 -28.26
C ILE A 114 -5.53 4.34 -27.57
N GLU A 115 -6.24 5.10 -26.73
CA GLU A 115 -7.45 4.61 -26.05
C GLU A 115 -8.52 4.17 -27.07
N LYS A 116 -8.73 4.96 -28.12
CA LYS A 116 -9.65 4.63 -29.21
C LYS A 116 -9.24 3.35 -29.94
N ASP A 117 -7.96 3.19 -30.24
CA ASP A 117 -7.45 2.01 -30.94
C ASP A 117 -7.57 0.74 -30.07
N LEU A 118 -7.33 0.85 -28.76
CA LEU A 118 -7.53 -0.25 -27.80
C LEU A 118 -8.99 -0.68 -27.72
N ILE A 119 -9.92 0.27 -27.65
CA ILE A 119 -11.37 0.00 -27.64
C ILE A 119 -11.77 -0.73 -28.93
N LYS A 120 -11.36 -0.21 -30.09
CA LYS A 120 -11.66 -0.79 -31.40
C LYS A 120 -11.09 -2.22 -31.53
N TYR A 121 -9.88 -2.47 -31.02
CA TYR A 121 -9.30 -3.81 -31.02
C TYR A 121 -10.14 -4.80 -30.19
N VAL A 122 -10.57 -4.41 -28.99
CA VAL A 122 -11.40 -5.24 -28.11
C VAL A 122 -12.75 -5.53 -28.75
N GLU A 123 -13.40 -4.54 -29.35
CA GLU A 123 -14.68 -4.70 -30.06
C GLU A 123 -14.56 -5.67 -31.22
N ASN A 124 -13.56 -5.49 -32.09
CA ASN A 124 -13.31 -6.39 -33.21
C ASN A 124 -13.03 -7.84 -32.75
N LYS A 125 -12.33 -8.02 -31.63
CA LYS A 125 -12.09 -9.35 -31.05
C LYS A 125 -13.36 -9.97 -30.49
N LYS A 126 -14.21 -9.21 -29.81
CA LYS A 126 -15.52 -9.70 -29.33
C LYS A 126 -16.40 -10.15 -30.51
N ASP A 127 -16.47 -9.35 -31.56
CA ASP A 127 -17.19 -9.66 -32.80
C ASP A 127 -16.66 -10.90 -33.51
N PHE A 128 -15.34 -11.07 -33.55
CA PHE A 128 -14.74 -12.26 -34.14
C PHE A 128 -15.11 -13.52 -33.35
N LEU A 129 -15.01 -13.48 -32.03
CA LEU A 129 -15.31 -14.62 -31.14
C LEU A 129 -16.79 -15.00 -31.18
N SER A 130 -17.69 -14.02 -31.21
CA SER A 130 -19.14 -14.28 -31.27
C SER A 130 -19.57 -14.97 -32.57
N ARG A 131 -18.90 -14.67 -33.69
CA ARG A 131 -19.19 -15.27 -35.01
C ARG A 131 -18.53 -16.63 -35.26
N HIS A 132 -17.39 -16.92 -34.61
CA HIS A 132 -16.55 -18.07 -35.00
C HIS A 132 -16.24 -19.07 -33.88
N VAL A 133 -16.49 -18.72 -32.61
CA VAL A 133 -16.02 -19.52 -31.47
C VAL A 133 -17.15 -19.86 -30.48
N VAL A 134 -18.11 -18.97 -30.28
CA VAL A 134 -19.22 -19.20 -29.34
C VAL A 134 -20.33 -19.98 -30.04
N PRO A 135 -20.69 -21.20 -29.59
CA PRO A 135 -21.84 -21.94 -30.13
C PRO A 135 -23.15 -21.18 -29.88
N ASP A 136 -24.11 -21.28 -30.81
CA ASP A 136 -25.40 -20.56 -30.80
C ASP A 136 -26.20 -20.64 -29.48
N TYR A 137 -25.92 -21.63 -28.63
CA TYR A 137 -26.56 -21.81 -27.32
C TYR A 137 -26.26 -20.71 -26.28
N PHE A 138 -25.25 -19.87 -26.49
CA PHE A 138 -24.89 -18.77 -25.58
C PHE A 138 -25.29 -17.37 -26.08
N GLN A 139 -25.98 -17.25 -27.22
CA GLN A 139 -26.39 -15.95 -27.81
C GLN A 139 -27.79 -15.47 -27.33
N LYS A 140 -28.15 -15.63 -26.05
CA LYS A 140 -29.37 -15.02 -25.49
C LYS A 140 -29.09 -13.73 -24.74
#